data_AF-A0AAW5EDT5-F1
#
_entry.id   AF-A0AAW5EDT5-F1
#
_cell.length_a   1.000
_cell.length_b   1.000
_cell.length_c   1.000
_cell.angle_alpha   90.00
_cell.angle_beta   90.00
_cell.angle_gamma   90.00
#
_symmetry.space_group_name_H-M   'P 1'
#
loop_
_entity.id
_entity.type
_entity.pdbx_description
1 polymer ?
#
loop_
_entity_poly.entity_id
_entity_poly.type
_entity_poly.pdbx_seq_one_letter_code
_entity_poly.pdbx_strand_id
1 'polypeptide(L)'
;VFWSWAAKSALAEAEVEYEDKEDYSIFVAFDLDEQSCQKLGISKASAVIWTTTPWTLVANQAIALNPNENYVITKEGLIFASALLESMIAKGLTKGEIQKELNAKEFEKLEAINPLN
;
A
#
# COMPACT_ATOMS: atom_id res chain seq x y z
N VAL A 1 2.50 17.77 -13.75
CA VAL A 1 2.03 19.18 -13.71
C VAL A 1 1.63 19.47 -12.29
N PHE A 2 2.21 20.48 -11.65
CA PHE A 2 1.75 20.96 -10.36
C PHE A 2 0.54 21.85 -10.58
N TRP A 3 -0.53 21.65 -9.82
CA TRP A 3 -1.75 22.46 -9.91
C TRP A 3 -1.97 23.21 -8.61
N SER A 4 -2.03 24.54 -8.67
CA SER A 4 -2.39 25.35 -7.51
C SER A 4 -3.88 25.62 -7.54
N TRP A 5 -4.59 25.14 -6.51
CA TRP A 5 -5.99 25.49 -6.33
C TRP A 5 -6.19 27.00 -6.10
N ALA A 6 -5.23 27.66 -5.43
CA ALA A 6 -5.28 29.09 -5.15
C ALA A 6 -5.11 29.94 -6.43
N ALA A 7 -4.15 29.59 -7.28
CA ALA A 7 -3.90 30.30 -8.54
C ALA A 7 -4.82 29.85 -9.69
N LYS A 8 -5.49 28.68 -9.54
CA LYS A 8 -6.33 28.02 -10.55
C LYS A 8 -5.60 27.81 -11.88
N SER A 9 -4.30 27.53 -11.79
CA SER A 9 -3.42 27.31 -12.94
C SER A 9 -2.44 26.19 -12.64
N ALA A 10 -1.90 25.62 -13.72
CA ALA A 10 -0.68 24.86 -13.67
C ALA A 10 0.48 25.78 -13.27
N LEU A 11 1.36 25.27 -12.39
CA LEU A 11 2.59 25.92 -12.00
C LEU A 11 3.77 25.28 -12.72
N ALA A 12 4.72 26.12 -13.14
CA ALA A 12 6.05 25.68 -13.53
C ALA A 12 6.86 25.28 -12.28
N GLU A 13 7.90 24.46 -12.45
CA GLU A 13 8.77 24.06 -11.34
C GLU A 13 9.41 25.25 -10.63
N ALA A 14 9.74 26.31 -11.36
CA ALA A 14 10.30 27.55 -10.82
C ALA A 14 9.31 28.36 -9.93
N GLU A 15 8.01 28.04 -9.96
CA GLU A 15 6.98 28.69 -9.15
C GLU A 15 6.62 27.88 -7.90
N VAL A 16 7.26 26.73 -7.69
CA VAL A 16 7.00 25.85 -6.54
C VAL A 16 7.98 26.17 -5.41
N GLU A 17 7.44 26.51 -4.25
CA GLU A 17 8.18 26.71 -3.00
C GLU A 17 7.89 25.57 -2.02
N TYR A 18 8.89 25.18 -1.23
CA TYR A 18 8.78 24.10 -0.25
C TYR A 18 8.67 24.67 1.16
N GLU A 19 7.67 24.22 1.90
CA GLU A 19 7.45 24.57 3.29
C GLU A 19 7.11 23.31 4.11
N ASP A 20 7.38 23.37 5.42
CA ASP A 20 7.00 22.31 6.34
C ASP A 20 5.48 22.32 6.55
N LYS A 21 4.88 21.13 6.46
CA LYS A 21 3.45 20.92 6.65
C LYS A 21 3.20 19.65 7.44
N GLU A 22 2.26 19.73 8.38
CA GLU A 22 1.74 18.56 9.07
C GLU A 22 0.68 17.86 8.21
N ASP A 23 0.84 16.56 8.00
CA ASP A 23 -0.08 15.72 7.23
C ASP A 23 -0.39 14.41 7.97
N TYR A 24 -1.53 13.81 7.62
CA TYR A 24 -1.95 12.54 8.19
C TYR A 24 -1.15 11.39 7.59
N SER A 25 -0.45 10.61 8.41
CA SER A 25 0.18 9.36 7.99
C SER A 25 -0.69 8.17 8.37
N ILE A 26 -1.30 7.51 7.39
CA ILE A 26 -2.21 6.39 7.62
C ILE A 26 -1.73 5.09 6.97
N PHE A 27 -2.17 3.97 7.54
CA PHE A 27 -2.04 2.63 6.97
C PHE A 27 -3.42 2.09 6.66
N VAL A 28 -3.58 1.51 5.47
CA VAL A 28 -4.85 0.99 4.98
C VAL A 28 -4.63 -0.41 4.42
N ALA A 29 -5.47 -1.35 4.83
CA ALA A 29 -5.43 -2.73 4.34
C ALA A 29 -6.42 -2.91 3.18
N PHE A 30 -5.93 -3.43 2.06
CA PHE A 30 -6.69 -3.78 0.87
C PHE A 30 -6.86 -5.30 0.84
N ASP A 31 -8.06 -5.78 1.16
CA ASP A 31 -8.35 -7.21 1.18
C ASP A 31 -8.28 -7.77 -0.25
N LEU A 32 -7.56 -8.87 -0.45
CA LEU A 32 -7.54 -9.60 -1.72
C LEU A 32 -8.90 -10.28 -1.93
N ASP A 33 -9.31 -10.39 -3.19
CA ASP A 33 -10.52 -11.14 -3.53
C ASP A 33 -10.36 -12.64 -3.23
N GLU A 34 -11.47 -13.37 -3.14
CA GLU A 34 -11.46 -14.80 -2.80
C GLU A 34 -10.67 -15.63 -3.84
N GLN A 35 -10.73 -15.26 -5.12
CA GLN A 35 -10.01 -15.99 -6.16
C GLN A 35 -8.49 -15.80 -6.04
N SER A 36 -8.03 -14.58 -5.75
CA SER A 36 -6.60 -14.33 -5.51
C SER A 36 -6.11 -15.00 -4.23
N CYS A 37 -6.91 -14.99 -3.17
CA CYS A 37 -6.62 -15.74 -1.95
C CYS A 37 -6.45 -17.25 -2.25
N GLN A 38 -7.34 -17.83 -3.06
CA GLN A 38 -7.28 -19.23 -3.47
C GLN A 38 -6.03 -19.53 -4.32
N LYS A 39 -5.64 -18.64 -5.24
CA LYS A 39 -4.40 -18.77 -6.03
C LYS A 39 -3.16 -18.79 -5.15
N LEU A 40 -3.16 -18.00 -4.08
CA LEU A 40 -2.06 -17.95 -3.11
C LEU A 40 -2.08 -19.13 -2.12
N GLY A 41 -3.20 -19.87 -2.05
CA GLY A 41 -3.41 -20.97 -1.11
C GLY A 41 -3.63 -20.49 0.33
N ILE A 42 -4.21 -19.30 0.51
CA ILE A 42 -4.42 -18.65 1.82
C ILE A 42 -5.90 -18.31 1.99
N SER A 43 -6.41 -18.37 3.21
CA SER A 43 -7.83 -18.11 3.49
C SER A 43 -8.21 -16.64 3.41
N LYS A 44 -7.30 -15.75 3.85
CA LYS A 44 -7.47 -14.30 3.79
C LYS A 44 -6.11 -13.64 3.66
N ALA A 45 -6.00 -12.67 2.75
CA ALA A 45 -4.81 -11.85 2.60
C ALA A 45 -5.20 -10.39 2.36
N SER A 46 -4.42 -9.45 2.88
CA SER A 46 -4.66 -8.00 2.76
C SER A 46 -3.35 -7.26 2.50
N ALA A 47 -3.28 -6.50 1.42
CA ALA A 47 -2.14 -5.65 1.11
C ALA A 47 -2.18 -4.38 1.95
N VAL A 48 -1.15 -4.15 2.79
CA VAL A 48 -1.08 -2.96 3.64
C VAL A 48 -0.34 -1.85 2.92
N ILE A 49 -1.04 -0.73 2.68
CA ILE A 49 -0.52 0.45 2.00
C ILE A 49 -0.37 1.59 3.01
N TRP A 50 0.74 2.31 2.91
CA TRP A 50 0.98 3.56 3.63
C TRP A 50 0.77 4.75 2.69
N THR A 51 0.09 5.79 3.18
CA THR A 51 -0.07 7.05 2.44
C THR A 51 -0.14 8.25 3.39
N THR A 52 0.39 9.39 2.95
CA THR A 52 0.23 10.69 3.60
C THR A 52 -0.89 11.53 2.99
N THR A 53 -1.51 11.06 1.90
CA THR A 53 -2.60 11.74 1.19
C THR A 53 -3.85 10.87 1.15
N PRO A 54 -4.62 10.74 2.26
CA PRO A 54 -5.79 9.87 2.32
C PRO A 54 -6.83 10.14 1.23
N TRP A 55 -6.95 11.39 0.79
CA TRP A 55 -7.92 11.82 -0.23
C TRP A 55 -7.68 11.17 -1.61
N THR A 56 -6.50 10.58 -1.87
CA THR A 56 -6.23 9.88 -3.14
C THR A 56 -6.77 8.44 -3.15
N LEU A 57 -7.18 7.87 -2.01
CA LEU A 57 -7.61 6.48 -1.89
C LEU A 57 -8.87 6.17 -2.70
N VAL A 58 -9.81 7.12 -2.80
CA VAL A 58 -11.06 6.95 -3.56
C VAL A 58 -10.83 6.78 -5.07
N ALA A 59 -9.67 7.21 -5.57
CA ALA A 59 -9.29 7.10 -6.98
C ALA A 59 -8.23 6.01 -7.23
N ASN A 60 -7.97 5.11 -6.25
CA ASN A 60 -7.02 4.03 -6.43
C ASN A 60 -7.51 3.03 -7.50
N GLN A 61 -6.65 2.71 -8.46
CA GLN A 61 -6.93 1.75 -9.55
C GLN A 61 -6.07 0.49 -9.47
N ALA A 62 -4.93 0.55 -8.79
CA ALA A 62 -3.98 -0.56 -8.71
C ALA A 62 -3.04 -0.40 -7.50
N ILE A 63 -2.43 -1.52 -7.12
CA ILE A 63 -1.34 -1.59 -6.14
C ILE A 63 -0.07 -1.93 -6.90
N ALA A 64 0.98 -1.12 -6.70
CA ALA A 64 2.27 -1.35 -7.33
C ALA A 64 3.21 -2.10 -6.36
N LEU A 65 3.86 -3.14 -6.87
CA LEU A 65 4.85 -3.93 -6.15
C LEU A 65 6.19 -3.81 -6.87
N ASN A 66 7.27 -3.65 -6.11
CA ASN A 66 8.62 -3.69 -6.67
C ASN A 66 8.97 -5.13 -7.09
N PRO A 67 9.31 -5.40 -8.36
CA PRO A 67 9.55 -6.75 -8.88
C PRO A 67 10.80 -7.44 -8.30
N ASN A 68 11.73 -6.69 -7.72
CA ASN A 68 12.97 -7.20 -7.15
C ASN A 68 12.88 -7.45 -5.64
N GLU A 69 11.72 -7.16 -5.03
CA GLU A 69 11.52 -7.31 -3.59
C GLU A 69 10.71 -8.58 -3.28
N ASN A 70 10.97 -9.14 -2.10
CA ASN A 70 10.18 -10.22 -1.53
C ASN A 70 9.13 -9.65 -0.58
N TYR A 71 7.97 -10.31 -0.56
CA TYR A 71 6.84 -9.96 0.28
C TYR A 71 6.50 -11.12 1.20
N VAL A 72 6.15 -10.78 2.43
CA VAL A 72 5.76 -11.73 3.47
C VAL A 72 4.27 -11.58 3.74
N ILE A 73 3.62 -12.72 3.90
CA ILE A 73 2.24 -12.80 4.37
C ILE A 73 2.32 -13.26 5.81
N THR A 74 1.80 -12.45 6.72
CA THR A 74 1.73 -12.76 8.15
C THR A 74 0.60 -13.74 8.43
N LYS A 75 0.60 -14.39 9.60
CA LYS A 75 -0.52 -15.24 10.03
C LYS A 75 -1.83 -14.48 10.20
N GLU A 76 -1.78 -13.16 10.38
CA GLU A 76 -2.95 -12.30 10.35
C GLU A 76 -3.49 -12.04 8.93
N GLY A 77 -2.80 -12.54 7.90
CA GLY A 77 -3.13 -12.31 6.50
C GLY A 77 -2.59 -10.98 5.95
N LEU A 78 -1.82 -10.21 6.71
CA LEU A 78 -1.28 -8.94 6.23
C LEU A 78 -0.05 -9.15 5.37
N ILE A 79 0.00 -8.49 4.21
CA ILE A 79 1.10 -8.53 3.25
C ILE A 79 1.99 -7.30 3.46
N PHE A 80 3.28 -7.53 3.65
CA PHE A 80 4.32 -6.50 3.77
C PHE A 80 5.52 -6.83 2.89
N ALA A 81 6.31 -5.83 2.52
CA ALA A 81 7.66 -6.09 2.03
C ALA A 81 8.51 -6.66 3.17
N SER A 82 9.35 -7.67 2.87
CA SER A 82 10.15 -8.38 3.88
C SER A 82 11.03 -7.41 4.70
N ALA A 83 11.67 -6.45 4.02
CA ALA A 83 12.49 -5.41 4.65
C ALA A 83 11.73 -4.46 5.61
N LEU A 84 10.40 -4.36 5.49
CA LEU A 84 9.59 -3.47 6.31
C LEU A 84 8.94 -4.18 7.52
N LEU A 85 8.99 -5.51 7.58
CA LEU A 85 8.29 -6.27 8.63
C LEU A 85 8.69 -5.83 10.04
N GLU A 86 9.99 -5.66 10.30
CA GLU A 86 10.50 -5.19 11.60
C GLU A 86 9.93 -3.82 11.99
N SER A 87 9.85 -2.91 11.02
CA SER A 87 9.26 -1.58 11.24
C SER A 87 7.76 -1.67 11.55
N MET A 88 7.04 -2.58 10.90
CA MET A 88 5.61 -2.78 11.12
C MET A 88 5.31 -3.43 12.47
N ILE A 89 6.17 -4.34 12.94
CA ILE A 89 6.11 -4.90 14.29
C ILE A 89 6.36 -3.80 15.34
N ALA A 90 7.38 -2.96 15.14
CA ALA A 90 7.68 -1.85 16.04
C ALA A 90 6.54 -0.81 16.13
N LYS A 91 5.80 -0.62 15.03
CA LYS A 91 4.59 0.22 14.97
C LYS A 91 3.34 -0.46 15.54
N GLY A 92 3.41 -1.74 15.92
CA GLY A 92 2.29 -2.50 16.47
C GLY A 92 1.23 -2.90 15.44
N LEU A 93 1.56 -2.87 14.14
CA LEU A 93 0.63 -3.22 13.05
C LEU A 93 0.46 -4.73 12.87
N THR A 94 1.43 -5.53 13.29
CA THR A 94 1.42 -7.00 13.20
C THR A 94 2.23 -7.61 14.34
N LYS A 95 1.97 -8.87 14.67
CA LYS A 95 2.79 -9.66 15.61
C LYS A 95 4.08 -10.19 14.98
N GLY A 96 4.22 -10.10 13.65
CA GLY A 96 5.42 -10.53 12.93
C GLY A 96 5.49 -12.03 12.63
N GLU A 97 4.44 -12.79 12.91
CA GLU A 97 4.42 -14.22 12.61
C GLU A 97 4.25 -14.44 11.11
N ILE A 98 5.29 -14.90 10.43
CA ILE A 98 5.27 -15.15 8.98
C ILE A 98 4.54 -16.47 8.69
N GLN A 99 3.59 -16.43 7.77
CA GLN A 99 2.91 -17.60 7.21
C GLN A 99 3.56 -18.05 5.91
N LYS A 100 3.89 -17.12 5.01
CA LYS A 100 4.45 -17.40 3.68
C LYS A 100 5.32 -16.24 3.19
N GLU A 101 6.37 -16.54 2.43
CA GLU A 101 7.15 -15.55 1.70
C GLU A 101 7.02 -15.81 0.20
N LEU A 102 6.86 -14.75 -0.58
CA LEU A 102 6.58 -14.79 -2.01
C LEU A 102 7.36 -13.69 -2.74
N ASN A 103 7.72 -13.95 -3.98
CA ASN A 103 8.24 -12.91 -4.86
C ASN A 103 7.11 -12.02 -5.38
N ALA A 104 7.42 -10.75 -5.67
CA ALA A 104 6.50 -9.80 -6.30
C ALA A 104 5.73 -10.35 -7.51
N LYS A 105 6.37 -11.19 -8.34
CA LYS A 105 5.75 -11.76 -9.55
C LYS A 105 4.55 -12.66 -9.27
N GLU A 106 4.52 -13.30 -8.11
CA GLU A 106 3.41 -14.17 -7.71
C GLU A 106 2.13 -13.37 -7.42
N PHE A 107 2.25 -12.05 -7.22
CA PHE A 107 1.13 -11.14 -7.00
C PHE A 107 0.63 -10.48 -8.30
N GLU A 108 1.24 -10.77 -9.44
CA GLU A 108 0.78 -10.25 -10.71
C GLU A 108 -0.62 -10.76 -11.06
N LYS A 109 -1.49 -9.85 -11.53
CA LYS A 109 -2.89 -10.15 -11.90
C LYS A 109 -3.73 -10.72 -10.77
N LEU A 110 -3.36 -10.41 -9.53
CA LEU A 110 -4.24 -10.57 -8.38
C LEU A 110 -5.10 -9.32 -8.23
N GLU A 111 -6.30 -9.51 -7.72
CA GLU A 111 -7.27 -8.45 -7.49
C GLU A 111 -7.38 -8.15 -6.00
N ALA A 112 -7.41 -6.86 -5.68
CA ALA A 112 -7.60 -6.37 -4.33
C ALA A 112 -8.80 -5.42 -4.31
N ILE A 113 -9.59 -5.52 -3.24
CA ILE A 113 -10.79 -4.74 -3.02
C ILE A 113 -10.37 -3.43 -2.36
N ASN A 114 -10.75 -2.31 -2.98
CA ASN A 114 -10.55 -1.00 -2.38
C ASN A 114 -11.48 -0.87 -1.17
N PRO A 115 -10.99 -0.56 0.04
CA PRO A 115 -11.81 -0.49 1.25
C PRO A 115 -12.85 0.64 1.24
N LEU A 116 -12.79 1.55 0.26
CA LEU A 116 -13.74 2.64 0.10
C LEU A 116 -14.80 2.40 -1.01
N ASN A 117 -14.73 1.27 -1.73
CA ASN A 117 -15.68 0.93 -2.81
C ASN A 117 -16.62 -0.22 -2.43
#